data_AF-A0A9P3K3N1-F1
#
_entry.id   AF-A0A9P3K3N1-F1
#
_cell.length_a   1.000
_cell.length_b   1.000
_cell.length_c   1.000
_cell.angle_alpha   90.00
_cell.angle_beta   90.00
_cell.angle_gamma   90.00
#
_symmetry.space_group_name_H-M   'P 1'
#
loop_
_entity.id
_entity.type
_entity.pdbx_description
1 polymer ?
#
loop_
_entity_poly.entity_id
_entity_poly.type
_entity_poly.pdbx_seq_one_letter_code
_entity_poly.pdbx_strand_id
1 'polypeptide(L)'
;MCILLPCADPATPGVWWRDDAQWRRYPLHLENAIRNAISRGLPSLDLGTFTSDVYPNGARYTADLRAMRQRNVGSGYARDIRVIGGPPPAPAPSQALGMPSQQGLQLPGGAPLPTIHWRDNNNNLRQYDAATSRAIFRAGAQGYSFAQTAPIVTAAYPMGIVYTVDLQRMVQRNPFTGRERDIVVQFPHNPFELLKLALGVTGQDRKQLLGATLEAFCSEDSVMRMLSGKVAPYQIIGKRRNPNLQPGQPVFDKFVDSMEGIATGCANLSPSNLIDGQTQASGLPLPLQLAFHGTPPENINSIFKEGMRSTRHWFGCTASISRSYVTPTRTGPAGPVWKLILFVLLMVQTVVSSKSDSVVVMTSAHHELPVYEITFQG
;
A
#
# COMPACT_ATOMS: atom_id res chain seq x y z
N MET A 1 35.12 6.52 47.61
CA MET A 1 34.28 7.71 47.87
C MET A 1 34.75 8.79 46.92
N CYS A 2 34.08 9.00 45.79
CA CYS A 2 34.49 10.02 44.82
C CYS A 2 34.03 11.38 45.34
N ILE A 3 34.98 12.28 45.58
CA ILE A 3 34.71 13.66 45.99
C ILE A 3 34.22 14.38 44.73
N LEU A 4 32.92 14.69 44.67
CA LEU A 4 32.36 15.50 43.60
C LEU A 4 32.90 16.92 43.75
N LEU A 5 33.59 17.43 42.72
CA LEU A 5 34.05 18.81 42.72
C LEU A 5 32.83 19.77 42.79
N PRO A 6 32.98 20.95 43.42
CA PRO A 6 31.95 21.99 43.38
C PRO A 6 31.63 22.33 41.93
N CYS A 7 30.36 22.21 41.53
CA CYS A 7 29.89 22.51 40.19
C CYS A 7 28.64 23.37 40.30
N ALA A 8 28.62 24.51 39.60
CA ALA A 8 27.47 25.39 39.55
C ALA A 8 26.29 24.72 38.85
N ASP A 9 25.09 24.99 39.33
CA ASP A 9 23.87 24.41 38.76
C ASP A 9 23.59 24.91 37.34
N PRO A 10 22.99 24.09 36.47
CA PRO A 10 22.71 24.49 35.11
C PRO A 10 21.65 25.60 35.09
N ALA A 11 21.95 26.73 34.44
CA ALA A 11 21.05 27.87 34.33
C ALA A 11 20.11 27.81 33.11
N THR A 12 20.44 26.98 32.11
CA THR A 12 19.69 26.88 30.85
C THR A 12 18.62 25.78 30.89
N PRO A 13 17.42 26.01 30.30
CA PRO A 13 16.38 25.00 30.23
C PRO A 13 16.85 23.68 29.59
N GLY A 14 16.52 22.56 30.23
CA GLY A 14 16.94 21.23 29.80
C GLY A 14 16.78 20.17 30.88
N VAL A 15 17.03 18.91 30.53
CA VAL A 15 17.27 17.85 31.52
C VAL A 15 18.77 17.56 31.52
N TRP A 16 19.35 17.56 32.71
CA TRP A 16 20.78 17.49 32.96
C TRP A 16 21.08 16.32 33.89
N TRP A 17 22.25 15.72 33.77
CA TRP A 17 22.80 14.79 34.74
C TRP A 17 24.19 15.24 35.20
N ARG A 18 24.53 14.92 36.44
CA ARG A 18 25.80 15.32 37.06
C ARG A 18 26.88 14.29 36.74
N ASP A 19 27.91 14.71 36.02
CA ASP A 19 29.16 14.00 35.90
C ASP A 19 30.13 14.39 37.05
N ASP A 20 31.31 13.80 37.10
CA ASP A 20 32.27 14.00 38.20
C ASP A 20 32.78 15.46 38.29
N ALA A 21 32.77 16.18 37.17
CA ALA A 21 33.26 17.57 37.07
C ALA A 21 32.21 18.60 36.60
N GLN A 22 31.11 18.19 35.96
CA GLN A 22 30.17 19.12 35.33
C GLN A 22 28.76 18.55 35.15
N TRP A 23 27.77 19.43 34.99
CA TRP A 23 26.45 19.05 34.49
C TRP A 23 26.48 18.84 32.99
N ARG A 24 26.02 17.67 32.54
CA ARG A 24 25.87 17.34 31.12
C ARG A 24 24.40 17.29 30.76
N ARG A 25 24.04 17.90 29.63
CA ARG A 25 22.67 17.85 29.12
C ARG A 25 22.40 16.47 28.52
N TYR A 26 21.22 15.92 28.79
CA TYR A 26 20.76 14.75 28.05
C TYR A 26 20.52 15.09 26.57
N PRO A 27 20.77 14.16 25.65
CA PRO A 27 20.28 14.27 24.28
C PRO A 27 18.77 14.54 24.25
N LEU A 28 18.31 15.33 23.28
CA LEU A 28 16.92 15.82 23.22
C LEU A 28 15.86 14.70 23.32
N HIS A 29 16.12 13.52 22.75
CA HIS A 29 15.19 12.39 22.83
C HIS A 29 15.04 11.83 24.25
N LEU A 30 16.14 11.76 25.02
CA LEU A 30 16.10 11.37 26.44
C LEU A 30 15.58 12.48 27.33
N GLU A 31 15.87 13.74 26.99
CA GLU A 31 15.25 14.89 27.64
C GLU A 31 13.71 14.78 27.58
N ASN A 32 13.17 14.56 26.38
CA ASN A 32 11.74 14.39 26.15
C ASN A 32 11.19 13.14 26.86
N ALA A 33 11.92 12.03 26.85
CA ALA A 33 11.51 10.80 27.53
C ALA A 33 11.42 10.99 29.05
N ILE A 34 12.42 11.63 29.67
CA ILE A 34 12.44 11.92 31.11
C ILE A 34 11.30 12.88 31.46
N ARG A 35 11.12 13.97 30.72
CA ARG A 35 10.04 14.94 30.96
C ARG A 35 8.66 14.29 30.83
N ASN A 36 8.44 13.46 29.81
CA ASN A 36 7.19 12.73 29.62
C ASN A 36 6.96 11.75 30.78
N ALA A 37 7.96 10.97 31.16
CA ALA A 37 7.87 10.03 32.27
C ALA A 37 7.54 10.73 33.61
N ILE A 38 8.14 11.89 33.88
CA ILE A 38 7.81 12.73 35.05
C ILE A 38 6.36 13.21 34.97
N SER A 39 5.91 13.74 33.83
CA SER A 39 4.54 14.24 33.67
C SER A 39 3.48 13.15 33.86
N ARG A 40 3.83 11.89 33.59
CA ARG A 40 3.00 10.70 33.77
C ARG A 40 3.11 10.07 35.17
N GLY A 41 3.90 10.65 36.07
CA GLY A 41 4.10 10.14 37.43
C GLY A 41 4.83 8.79 37.48
N LEU A 42 5.64 8.45 36.46
CA LEU A 42 6.38 7.19 36.47
C LEU A 42 7.48 7.22 37.54
N PRO A 43 7.69 6.12 38.29
CA PRO A 43 8.70 6.07 39.34
C PRO A 43 10.12 5.94 38.79
N SER A 44 10.28 5.32 37.62
CA SER A 44 11.57 5.12 36.97
C SER A 44 11.45 5.05 35.45
N LEU A 45 12.57 5.23 34.76
CA LEU A 45 12.70 5.15 33.30
C LEU A 45 14.01 4.44 32.93
N ASP A 46 13.98 3.50 32.01
CA ASP A 46 15.21 2.94 31.44
C ASP A 46 15.81 3.93 30.42
N LEU A 47 17.04 4.36 30.67
CA LEU A 47 17.76 5.30 29.81
C LEU A 47 18.55 4.59 28.71
N GLY A 48 18.63 3.26 28.74
CA GLY A 48 19.39 2.47 27.79
C GLY A 48 20.88 2.46 28.10
N THR A 49 21.69 2.29 27.06
CA THR A 49 23.15 2.09 27.18
C THR A 49 23.90 3.34 26.72
N PHE A 50 24.76 3.89 27.57
CA PHE A 50 25.66 5.00 27.23
C PHE A 50 27.09 4.52 27.12
N THR A 51 27.77 4.90 26.05
CA THR A 51 29.22 4.76 25.91
C THR A 51 29.91 5.96 26.56
N SER A 52 31.04 5.70 27.23
CA SER A 52 31.91 6.72 27.80
C SER A 52 33.35 6.22 27.82
N ASP A 53 34.32 7.09 28.11
CA ASP A 53 35.72 6.69 28.23
C ASP A 53 35.94 5.62 29.32
N VAL A 54 35.08 5.62 30.35
CA VAL A 54 35.08 4.63 31.44
C VAL A 54 34.37 3.34 31.04
N TYR A 55 33.34 3.43 30.17
CA TYR A 55 32.57 2.29 29.66
C TYR A 55 32.55 2.31 28.13
N PRO A 56 33.66 1.96 27.46
CA PRO A 56 33.78 2.05 25.99
C PRO A 56 32.81 1.11 25.27
N ASN A 57 32.49 -0.04 25.88
CA ASN A 57 31.49 -0.99 25.38
C ASN A 57 30.03 -0.63 25.77
N GLY A 58 29.85 0.52 26.43
CA GLY A 58 28.58 0.97 26.93
C GLY A 58 28.21 0.39 28.30
N ALA A 59 27.55 1.20 29.14
CA ALA A 59 26.91 0.75 30.36
C ALA A 59 25.43 1.10 30.37
N ARG A 60 24.59 0.23 30.95
CA ARG A 60 23.14 0.43 31.04
C ARG A 60 22.79 1.31 32.23
N TYR A 61 21.86 2.24 32.05
CA TYR A 61 21.42 3.17 33.08
C TYR A 61 19.91 3.23 33.20
N THR A 62 19.42 3.45 34.41
CA THR A 62 18.03 3.79 34.70
C THR A 62 17.97 5.16 35.36
N ALA A 63 16.88 5.91 35.17
CA ALA A 63 16.56 7.09 35.94
C ALA A 63 15.54 6.72 37.01
N ASP A 64 15.87 6.94 38.27
CA ASP A 64 14.93 7.06 39.38
C ASP A 64 14.37 8.49 39.35
N LEU A 65 13.11 8.61 38.94
CA LEU A 65 12.45 9.90 38.73
C LEU A 65 11.88 10.47 40.03
N ARG A 66 11.79 9.67 41.10
CA ARG A 66 11.39 10.16 42.42
C ARG A 66 12.57 10.78 43.14
N ALA A 67 13.71 10.11 43.11
CA ALA A 67 14.96 10.60 43.69
C ALA A 67 15.70 11.58 42.79
N MET A 68 15.26 11.73 41.53
CA MET A 68 15.95 12.50 40.48
C MET A 68 17.41 12.06 40.35
N ARG A 69 17.62 10.76 40.14
CA ARG A 69 18.96 10.15 40.02
C ARG A 69 19.06 9.18 38.86
N GLN A 70 20.13 9.28 38.09
CA GLN A 70 20.55 8.27 37.14
C GLN A 70 21.35 7.19 37.88
N ARG A 71 21.06 5.92 37.67
CA ARG A 71 21.77 4.78 38.28
C ARG A 71 22.34 3.88 37.20
N ASN A 72 23.63 3.56 37.30
CA ASN A 72 24.25 2.50 36.51
C ASN A 72 23.73 1.15 37.02
N VAL A 73 23.17 0.33 36.12
CA VAL A 73 22.53 -0.95 36.48
C VAL A 73 23.55 -1.97 36.98
N GLY A 74 24.77 -1.98 36.43
CA GLY A 74 25.80 -2.94 36.79
C GLY A 74 26.54 -2.59 38.09
N SER A 75 26.92 -1.32 38.26
CA SER A 75 27.69 -0.89 39.44
C SER A 75 26.84 -0.33 40.58
N GLY A 76 25.56 -0.07 40.34
CA GLY A 76 24.66 0.58 41.30
C GLY A 76 24.99 2.06 41.57
N TYR A 77 26.06 2.60 40.96
CA TYR A 77 26.49 3.98 41.15
C TYR A 77 25.42 4.96 40.65
N ALA A 78 25.12 5.99 41.45
CA ALA A 78 24.05 6.94 41.16
C ALA A 78 24.58 8.38 41.02
N ARG A 79 23.98 9.13 40.09
CA ARG A 79 24.33 10.50 39.72
C ARG A 79 23.06 11.35 39.69
N ASP A 80 23.15 12.60 40.10
CA ASP A 80 21.98 13.47 40.20
C ASP A 80 21.46 13.86 38.81
N ILE A 81 20.14 14.01 38.68
CA ILE A 81 19.42 14.52 37.51
C ILE A 81 18.76 15.84 37.91
N ARG A 82 18.77 16.82 37.02
CA ARG A 82 18.03 18.08 37.19
C ARG A 82 17.21 18.40 35.96
N VAL A 83 16.00 18.91 36.18
CA VAL A 83 15.15 19.46 35.13
C VAL A 83 15.07 20.96 35.37
N ILE A 84 15.59 21.74 34.43
CA ILE A 84 15.58 23.21 34.47
C ILE A 84 14.63 23.71 33.39
N GLY A 85 13.82 24.70 33.72
CA GLY A 85 12.71 25.17 32.88
C GLY A 85 11.50 24.24 32.96
N GLY A 86 10.30 24.84 32.97
CA GLY A 86 9.01 24.15 33.00
C GLY A 86 8.83 23.11 31.89
N PRO A 87 7.68 22.41 31.84
CA PRO A 87 7.41 21.44 30.78
C PRO A 87 7.80 22.03 29.42
N PRO A 88 8.38 21.22 28.53
CA PRO A 88 8.88 21.74 27.25
C PRO A 88 7.74 22.54 26.61
N PRO A 89 8.02 23.67 25.93
CA PRO A 89 6.98 24.37 25.19
C PRO A 89 6.26 23.29 24.40
N ALA A 90 4.95 23.15 24.67
CA ALA A 90 4.10 22.23 23.93
C ALA A 90 4.49 22.45 22.46
N PRO A 91 4.83 21.39 21.71
CA PRO A 91 5.20 21.54 20.32
C PRO A 91 4.16 22.48 19.70
N ALA A 92 4.61 23.62 19.19
CA ALA A 92 3.75 24.56 18.49
C ALA A 92 2.87 23.72 17.57
N PRO A 93 1.53 23.90 17.56
CA PRO A 93 0.56 22.92 17.08
C PRO A 93 0.80 22.60 15.60
N SER A 94 1.75 21.72 15.36
CA SER A 94 2.01 21.05 14.12
C SER A 94 1.21 19.78 14.25
N GLN A 95 -0.11 19.94 14.08
CA GLN A 95 -1.13 18.91 13.95
C GLN A 95 -0.67 17.51 14.39
N ALA A 96 -0.40 17.33 15.67
CA ALA A 96 -0.46 16.02 16.29
C ALA A 96 -1.95 15.70 16.37
N LEU A 97 -2.51 15.28 15.23
CA LEU A 97 -3.84 14.70 15.20
C LEU A 97 -3.76 13.50 16.13
N GLY A 98 -4.42 13.65 17.29
CA GLY A 98 -4.86 12.50 18.05
C GLY A 98 -5.46 11.51 17.04
N MET A 99 -5.11 10.23 17.21
CA MET A 99 -5.73 9.14 16.48
C MET A 99 -7.22 9.46 16.38
N PRO A 100 -7.79 9.61 15.16
CA PRO A 100 -9.22 9.82 15.06
C PRO A 100 -9.87 8.65 15.78
N SER A 101 -10.85 8.99 16.61
CA SER A 101 -11.73 8.06 17.30
C SER A 101 -12.06 6.90 16.36
N GLN A 102 -12.06 5.66 16.86
CA GLN A 102 -12.37 4.44 16.10
C GLN A 102 -13.81 4.40 15.50
N GLN A 103 -14.51 5.53 15.43
CA GLN A 103 -15.86 5.63 14.90
C GLN A 103 -15.85 6.26 13.50
N GLY A 104 -16.32 5.48 12.53
CA GLY A 104 -17.06 6.05 11.40
C GLY A 104 -16.32 6.31 10.09
N LEU A 105 -15.45 5.41 9.65
CA LEU A 105 -15.23 5.20 8.21
C LEU A 105 -15.10 3.69 8.00
N GLN A 106 -16.26 3.03 7.93
CA GLN A 106 -16.35 1.72 7.30
C GLN A 106 -16.03 1.95 5.82
N LEU A 107 -14.94 1.36 5.33
CA LEU A 107 -14.85 1.09 3.90
C LEU A 107 -16.10 0.26 3.56
N PRO A 108 -16.89 0.64 2.54
CA PRO A 108 -18.08 -0.13 2.18
C PRO A 108 -17.68 -1.60 1.93
N GLY A 109 -18.26 -2.53 2.71
CA GLY A 109 -18.20 -3.97 2.41
C GLY A 109 -17.00 -4.79 2.90
N GLY A 110 -16.36 -4.45 4.05
CA GLY A 110 -15.51 -5.42 4.77
C GLY A 110 -14.23 -5.88 4.07
N ALA A 111 -13.71 -5.08 3.14
CA ALA A 111 -12.50 -5.31 2.36
C ALA A 111 -11.23 -5.63 3.19
N PRO A 112 -10.48 -6.73 2.93
CA PRO A 112 -9.11 -6.87 3.41
C PRO A 112 -8.21 -5.75 2.87
N LEU A 113 -7.64 -4.99 3.80
CA LEU A 113 -6.68 -3.91 3.54
C LEU A 113 -5.31 -4.48 3.13
N PRO A 114 -4.43 -3.64 2.53
CA PRO A 114 -3.02 -3.99 2.34
C PRO A 114 -2.41 -4.41 3.67
N THR A 115 -1.66 -5.51 3.63
CA THR A 115 -0.90 -5.95 4.79
C THR A 115 0.40 -5.19 4.82
N ILE A 116 0.70 -4.56 5.95
CA ILE A 116 1.94 -3.83 6.12
C ILE A 116 2.88 -4.71 6.91
N HIS A 117 4.11 -4.82 6.43
CA HIS A 117 5.18 -5.57 7.06
C HIS A 117 6.32 -4.65 7.44
N TRP A 118 7.08 -5.04 8.45
CA TRP A 118 8.37 -4.44 8.76
C TRP A 118 9.48 -5.50 8.71
N ARG A 119 10.69 -5.11 8.32
CA ARG A 119 11.86 -6.02 8.35
C ARG A 119 12.42 -6.11 9.75
N ASP A 120 12.51 -7.32 10.30
CA ASP A 120 13.18 -7.55 11.58
C ASP A 120 14.71 -7.56 11.46
N ASN A 121 15.39 -7.68 12.61
CA ASN A 121 16.85 -7.66 12.64
C ASN A 121 17.50 -8.82 11.87
N ASN A 122 16.73 -9.88 11.57
CA ASN A 122 17.16 -11.04 10.80
C ASN A 122 16.69 -10.94 9.34
N ASN A 123 16.25 -9.76 8.91
CA ASN A 123 15.73 -9.48 7.58
C ASN A 123 14.44 -10.25 7.22
N ASN A 124 13.73 -10.81 8.21
CA ASN A 124 12.43 -11.44 7.98
C ASN A 124 11.33 -10.38 7.96
N LEU A 125 10.34 -10.57 7.08
CA LEU A 125 9.14 -9.75 7.08
C LEU A 125 8.24 -10.15 8.24
N ARG A 126 7.88 -9.17 9.07
CA ARG A 126 6.94 -9.31 10.18
C ARG A 126 5.73 -8.45 9.87
N GLN A 127 4.58 -9.09 9.83
CA GLN A 127 3.32 -8.40 9.57
C GLN A 127 2.89 -7.58 10.80
N TYR A 128 2.41 -6.37 10.58
CA TYR A 128 1.63 -5.66 11.60
C TYR A 128 0.24 -6.30 11.73
N ASP A 129 -0.39 -6.11 12.89
CA ASP A 129 -1.79 -6.43 13.04
C ASP A 129 -2.66 -5.60 12.06
N ALA A 130 -3.89 -6.06 11.85
CA ALA A 130 -4.80 -5.46 10.86
C ALA A 130 -5.18 -4.01 11.20
N ALA A 131 -5.27 -3.65 12.49
CA ALA A 131 -5.64 -2.30 12.91
C ALA A 131 -4.48 -1.32 12.68
N THR A 132 -3.25 -1.73 13.01
CA THR A 132 -2.03 -0.96 12.75
C THR A 132 -1.80 -0.80 11.25
N SER A 133 -1.94 -1.87 10.46
CA SER A 133 -1.83 -1.80 9.00
C SER A 133 -2.82 -0.80 8.41
N ARG A 134 -4.07 -0.82 8.90
CA ARG A 134 -5.13 0.13 8.50
C ARG A 134 -4.78 1.57 8.83
N ALA A 135 -4.26 1.82 10.03
CA ALA A 135 -3.92 3.16 10.49
C ALA A 135 -2.78 3.76 9.66
N ILE A 136 -1.69 3.01 9.46
CA ILE A 136 -0.54 3.43 8.65
C ILE A 136 -0.97 3.67 7.20
N PHE A 137 -1.75 2.76 6.61
CA PHE A 137 -2.23 2.91 5.23
C PHE A 137 -3.11 4.16 5.07
N ARG A 138 -4.05 4.39 5.98
CA ARG A 138 -4.89 5.60 5.98
C ARG A 138 -4.07 6.87 6.10
N ALA A 139 -3.06 6.86 6.97
CA ALA A 139 -2.23 8.02 7.17
C ALA A 139 -1.48 8.40 5.88
N GLY A 140 -0.93 7.41 5.17
CA GLY A 140 -0.33 7.61 3.85
C GLY A 140 -1.33 8.15 2.82
N ALA A 141 -2.50 7.50 2.71
CA ALA A 141 -3.56 7.92 1.79
C ALA A 141 -4.13 9.32 2.03
N GLN A 142 -4.00 9.83 3.27
CA GLN A 142 -4.41 11.18 3.65
C GLN A 142 -3.27 12.21 3.49
N GLY A 143 -2.11 11.79 2.97
CA GLY A 143 -0.96 12.65 2.71
C GLY A 143 -0.12 12.99 3.95
N TYR A 144 -0.30 12.29 5.07
CA TYR A 144 0.57 12.50 6.22
C TYR A 144 1.98 11.96 5.94
N SER A 145 2.99 12.66 6.43
CA SER A 145 4.38 12.21 6.35
C SER A 145 4.73 11.15 7.39
N PHE A 146 3.95 11.07 8.48
CA PHE A 146 4.22 10.17 9.60
C PHE A 146 2.95 9.47 10.11
N ALA A 147 3.12 8.25 10.60
CA ALA A 147 2.11 7.50 11.35
C ALA A 147 2.70 6.92 12.64
N GLN A 148 1.85 6.53 13.59
CA GLN A 148 2.26 5.80 14.79
C GLN A 148 1.70 4.37 14.74
N THR A 149 2.47 3.40 15.23
CA THR A 149 1.99 2.02 15.36
C THR A 149 1.15 1.83 16.62
N ALA A 150 0.35 0.77 16.70
CA ALA A 150 -0.04 0.26 18.01
C ALA A 150 1.20 -0.20 18.80
N PRO A 151 1.13 -0.32 20.13
CA PRO A 151 2.23 -0.85 20.94
C PRO A 151 2.59 -2.28 20.51
N ILE A 152 3.82 -2.49 20.05
CA ILE A 152 4.34 -3.81 19.67
C ILE A 152 5.08 -4.41 20.87
N VAL A 153 4.54 -5.49 21.43
CA VAL A 153 5.18 -6.21 22.53
C VAL A 153 6.26 -7.13 21.97
N THR A 154 7.46 -7.02 22.52
CA THR A 154 8.59 -7.93 22.21
C THR A 154 9.28 -8.34 23.50
N ALA A 155 10.14 -9.37 23.46
CA ALA A 155 10.94 -9.75 24.62
C ALA A 155 11.80 -8.59 25.17
N ALA A 156 12.26 -7.70 24.29
CA ALA A 156 13.01 -6.50 24.68
C ALA A 156 12.13 -5.35 25.19
N TYR A 157 10.83 -5.35 24.84
CA TYR A 157 9.86 -4.31 25.18
C TYR A 157 8.54 -4.95 25.65
N PRO A 158 8.50 -5.51 26.88
CA PRO A 158 7.34 -6.24 27.39
C PRO A 158 6.11 -5.35 27.63
N MET A 159 6.31 -4.04 27.81
CA MET A 159 5.23 -3.06 27.95
C MET A 159 4.71 -2.53 26.61
N GLY A 160 5.22 -3.06 25.50
CA GLY A 160 4.92 -2.57 24.16
C GLY A 160 5.69 -1.30 23.81
N ILE A 161 6.06 -1.18 22.54
CA ILE A 161 6.70 0.02 22.00
C ILE A 161 5.89 0.56 20.83
N VAL A 162 5.64 1.87 20.83
CA VAL A 162 4.99 2.58 19.74
C VAL A 162 6.08 3.11 18.82
N TYR A 163 6.11 2.63 17.58
CA TYR A 163 7.05 3.09 16.58
C TYR A 163 6.46 4.26 15.80
N THR A 164 7.32 5.20 15.40
CA THR A 164 6.97 6.21 14.40
C THR A 164 7.31 5.68 13.02
N VAL A 165 6.34 5.66 12.11
CA VAL A 165 6.51 5.27 10.71
C VAL A 165 6.65 6.53 9.89
N ASP A 166 7.79 6.67 9.21
CA ASP A 166 8.02 7.66 8.16
C ASP A 166 7.47 7.10 6.85
N LEU A 167 6.38 7.70 6.37
CA LEU A 167 5.61 7.24 5.22
C LEU A 167 6.27 7.64 3.89
N GLN A 168 7.17 8.63 3.89
CA GLN A 168 7.90 9.03 2.69
C GLN A 168 9.10 8.12 2.46
N ARG A 169 9.83 7.80 3.53
CA ARG A 169 11.01 6.92 3.48
C ARG A 169 10.66 5.44 3.61
N MET A 170 9.41 5.13 3.94
CA MET A 170 8.93 3.77 4.19
C MET A 170 9.78 3.05 5.25
N VAL A 171 9.98 3.70 6.40
CA VAL A 171 10.74 3.14 7.53
C VAL A 171 9.99 3.34 8.85
N GLN A 172 10.05 2.37 9.76
CA GLN A 172 9.70 2.58 11.16
C GLN A 172 10.94 2.95 11.96
N ARG A 173 10.79 3.84 12.94
CA ARG A 173 11.82 4.28 13.86
C ARG A 173 11.45 3.90 15.28
N ASN A 174 12.38 3.23 15.96
CA ASN A 174 12.27 2.95 17.39
C ASN A 174 12.49 4.26 18.18
N PRO A 175 11.52 4.74 18.98
CA PRO A 175 11.65 6.01 19.70
C PRO A 175 12.76 6.03 20.75
N PHE A 176 13.17 4.88 21.29
CA PHE A 176 14.18 4.78 22.34
C PHE A 176 15.60 4.67 21.78
N THR A 177 15.77 3.97 20.66
CA THR A 177 17.10 3.70 20.09
C THR A 177 17.40 4.52 18.84
N GLY A 178 16.39 5.15 18.23
CA GLY A 178 16.51 5.81 16.94
C GLY A 178 16.72 4.86 15.76
N ARG A 179 16.81 3.54 16.00
CA ARG A 179 17.05 2.54 14.96
C ARG A 179 15.87 2.50 13.97
N GLU A 180 16.20 2.54 12.69
CA GLU A 180 15.24 2.45 11.60
C GLU A 180 15.16 1.03 11.03
N ARG A 181 13.99 0.67 10.51
CA ARG A 181 13.71 -0.60 9.83
C ARG A 181 12.74 -0.36 8.69
N ASP A 182 12.94 -1.03 7.56
CA ASP A 182 12.09 -0.86 6.39
C ASP A 182 10.66 -1.34 6.62
N ILE A 183 9.74 -0.66 5.93
CA ILE A 183 8.32 -0.96 5.83
C ILE A 183 8.02 -1.42 4.41
N VAL A 184 7.31 -2.53 4.30
CA VAL A 184 6.89 -3.11 3.02
C VAL A 184 5.37 -3.20 3.00
N VAL A 185 4.75 -2.59 2.00
CA VAL A 185 3.31 -2.69 1.78
C VAL A 185 3.07 -3.85 0.81
N GLN A 186 2.37 -4.88 1.29
CA GLN A 186 1.93 -5.98 0.46
C GLN A 186 0.45 -5.78 0.14
N PHE A 187 0.20 -5.46 -1.13
CA PHE A 187 -1.15 -5.33 -1.63
C PHE A 187 -1.81 -6.71 -1.79
N PRO A 188 -3.13 -6.81 -1.53
CA PRO A 188 -3.87 -8.03 -1.83
C PRO A 188 -3.74 -8.33 -3.32
N HIS A 189 -3.46 -9.59 -3.66
CA HIS A 189 -3.40 -10.05 -5.06
C HIS A 189 -4.81 -10.17 -5.69
N ASN A 190 -5.83 -9.82 -4.91
CA ASN A 190 -7.22 -9.84 -5.32
C ASN A 190 -7.59 -8.47 -5.94
N PRO A 191 -7.93 -8.42 -7.24
CA PRO A 191 -8.25 -7.17 -7.93
C PRO A 191 -9.45 -6.43 -7.31
N PHE A 192 -10.37 -7.14 -6.66
CA PHE A 192 -11.54 -6.54 -6.03
C PHE A 192 -11.17 -5.67 -4.84
N GLU A 193 -10.18 -6.12 -4.09
CA GLU A 193 -9.75 -5.47 -2.87
C GLU A 193 -8.88 -4.26 -3.20
N LEU A 194 -8.02 -4.38 -4.21
CA LEU A 194 -7.32 -3.25 -4.81
C LEU A 194 -8.28 -2.18 -5.35
N LEU A 195 -9.36 -2.60 -6.00
CA LEU A 195 -10.33 -1.66 -6.55
C LEU A 195 -11.09 -0.91 -5.46
N LYS A 196 -11.52 -1.59 -4.38
CA LYS A 196 -12.16 -0.93 -3.23
C LYS A 196 -11.23 0.11 -2.59
N LEU A 197 -9.93 -0.17 -2.51
CA LEU A 197 -8.94 0.79 -2.03
C LEU A 197 -8.80 1.98 -2.97
N ALA A 198 -8.75 1.74 -4.29
CA ALA A 198 -8.65 2.79 -5.29
C ALA A 198 -9.82 3.78 -5.21
N LEU A 199 -11.03 3.30 -4.96
CA LEU A 199 -12.22 4.14 -4.80
C LEU A 199 -12.15 5.04 -3.55
N GLY A 200 -11.37 4.65 -2.53
CA GLY A 200 -11.23 5.39 -1.27
C GLY A 200 -10.10 6.43 -1.24
N VAL A 201 -9.27 6.51 -2.28
CA VAL A 201 -8.16 7.48 -2.40
C VAL A 201 -8.38 8.41 -3.60
N THR A 202 -7.59 9.48 -3.74
CA THR A 202 -7.75 10.47 -4.83
C THR A 202 -6.43 10.74 -5.54
N GLY A 203 -6.50 11.29 -6.76
CA GLY A 203 -5.33 11.72 -7.52
C GLY A 203 -4.39 10.56 -7.90
N GLN A 204 -3.08 10.82 -7.87
CA GLN A 204 -2.05 9.87 -8.32
C GLN A 204 -2.12 8.50 -7.63
N ASP A 205 -2.46 8.47 -6.34
CA ASP A 205 -2.59 7.22 -5.58
C ASP A 205 -3.74 6.35 -6.10
N ARG A 206 -4.85 6.97 -6.52
CA ARG A 206 -5.97 6.25 -7.17
C ARG A 206 -5.50 5.63 -8.46
N LYS A 207 -4.83 6.39 -9.32
CA LYS A 207 -4.34 5.92 -10.62
C LYS A 207 -3.38 4.73 -10.45
N GLN A 208 -2.47 4.79 -9.48
CA GLN A 208 -1.56 3.68 -9.16
C GLN A 208 -2.32 2.42 -8.71
N LEU A 209 -3.29 2.55 -7.81
CA LEU A 209 -4.10 1.42 -7.33
C LEU A 209 -4.99 0.83 -8.43
N LEU A 210 -5.55 1.65 -9.32
CA LEU A 210 -6.29 1.18 -10.49
C LEU A 210 -5.38 0.43 -11.47
N GLY A 211 -4.15 0.91 -11.69
CA GLY A 211 -3.13 0.20 -12.45
C GLY A 211 -2.83 -1.17 -11.86
N ALA A 212 -2.54 -1.25 -10.54
CA ALA A 212 -2.29 -2.51 -9.86
C ALA A 212 -3.51 -3.46 -9.88
N THR A 213 -4.72 -2.91 -9.73
CA THR A 213 -5.98 -3.65 -9.88
C THR A 213 -6.07 -4.31 -11.25
N LEU A 214 -5.80 -3.53 -12.30
CA LEU A 214 -5.87 -3.97 -13.68
C LEU A 214 -4.83 -5.03 -13.99
N GLU A 215 -3.60 -4.88 -13.50
CA GLU A 215 -2.55 -5.91 -13.61
C GLU A 215 -2.97 -7.22 -12.96
N ALA A 216 -3.49 -7.18 -11.72
CA ALA A 216 -3.99 -8.36 -11.03
C ALA A 216 -5.16 -9.02 -11.78
N PHE A 217 -6.08 -8.23 -12.32
CA PHE A 217 -7.19 -8.70 -13.15
C PHE A 217 -6.71 -9.37 -14.45
N CYS A 218 -5.66 -8.81 -15.06
CA CYS A 218 -5.04 -9.29 -16.30
C CYS A 218 -3.97 -10.38 -16.09
N SER A 219 -3.76 -10.83 -14.85
CA SER A 219 -2.89 -11.95 -14.56
C SER A 219 -3.38 -13.21 -15.27
N GLU A 220 -2.44 -14.08 -15.64
CA GLU A 220 -2.75 -15.29 -16.39
C GLU A 220 -3.77 -16.17 -15.65
N ASP A 221 -3.58 -16.40 -14.36
CA ASP A 221 -4.49 -17.21 -13.53
C ASP A 221 -5.91 -16.64 -13.49
N SER A 222 -6.03 -15.32 -13.33
CA SER A 222 -7.33 -14.64 -13.30
C SER A 222 -8.02 -14.72 -14.64
N VAL A 223 -7.31 -14.43 -15.72
CA VAL A 223 -7.83 -14.51 -17.08
C VAL A 223 -8.28 -15.93 -17.41
N MET A 224 -7.44 -16.94 -17.19
CA MET A 224 -7.77 -18.33 -17.53
C MET A 224 -8.98 -18.84 -16.74
N ARG A 225 -9.11 -18.46 -15.47
CA ARG A 225 -10.32 -18.76 -14.68
C ARG A 225 -11.56 -18.13 -15.29
N MET A 226 -11.49 -16.86 -15.70
CA MET A 226 -12.61 -16.15 -16.32
C MET A 226 -12.95 -16.62 -17.74
N LEU A 227 -12.00 -17.26 -18.44
CA LEU A 227 -12.21 -17.84 -19.75
C LEU A 227 -12.96 -19.17 -19.71
N SER A 228 -13.11 -19.78 -18.53
CA SER A 228 -13.88 -21.01 -18.36
C SER A 228 -15.32 -20.83 -18.87
N GLY A 229 -15.74 -21.65 -19.83
CA GLY A 229 -17.04 -21.55 -20.49
C GLY A 229 -17.15 -20.54 -21.65
N LYS A 230 -16.16 -19.65 -21.86
CA LYS A 230 -16.15 -18.68 -22.97
C LYS A 230 -15.40 -19.16 -24.21
N VAL A 231 -14.60 -20.22 -24.07
CA VAL A 231 -13.72 -20.74 -25.13
C VAL A 231 -14.25 -22.00 -25.80
N ALA A 232 -15.24 -22.66 -25.21
CA ALA A 232 -15.86 -23.85 -25.79
C ALA A 232 -16.52 -23.51 -27.15
N PRO A 233 -16.42 -24.43 -28.14
CA PRO A 233 -15.89 -25.79 -28.05
C PRO A 233 -14.38 -25.92 -28.30
N TYR A 234 -13.63 -24.82 -28.39
CA TYR A 234 -12.24 -24.84 -28.88
C TYR A 234 -11.21 -25.10 -27.80
N GLN A 235 -10.08 -25.69 -28.20
CA GLN A 235 -8.92 -25.88 -27.35
C GLN A 235 -7.98 -24.67 -27.45
N ILE A 236 -7.53 -24.14 -26.31
CA ILE A 236 -6.44 -23.17 -26.27
C ILE A 236 -5.11 -23.93 -26.40
N ILE A 237 -4.36 -23.67 -27.47
CA ILE A 237 -3.05 -24.31 -27.74
C ILE A 237 -1.88 -23.34 -27.61
N GLY A 238 -2.16 -22.04 -27.45
CA GLY A 238 -1.12 -21.03 -27.27
C GLY A 238 -1.67 -19.73 -26.68
N LYS A 239 -0.81 -19.03 -25.94
CA LYS A 239 -1.12 -17.73 -25.34
C LYS A 239 0.12 -16.84 -25.40
N ARG A 240 -0.07 -15.57 -25.74
CA ARG A 240 0.97 -14.54 -25.72
C ARG A 240 0.42 -13.29 -25.05
N ARG A 241 0.95 -12.96 -23.88
CA ARG A 241 0.59 -11.74 -23.13
C ARG A 241 1.03 -10.50 -23.93
N ASN A 242 0.21 -9.46 -23.95
CA ASN A 242 0.60 -8.17 -24.52
C ASN A 242 1.76 -7.58 -23.68
N PRO A 243 2.95 -7.36 -24.28
CA PRO A 243 4.13 -6.85 -23.56
C PRO A 243 3.98 -5.40 -23.08
N ASN A 244 2.96 -4.68 -23.58
CA ASN A 244 2.70 -3.28 -23.22
C ASN A 244 1.67 -3.14 -22.07
N LEU A 245 1.33 -4.22 -21.35
CA LEU A 245 0.45 -4.19 -20.17
C LEU A 245 1.21 -3.83 -18.89
N GLN A 246 1.71 -2.60 -18.84
CA GLN A 246 2.41 -2.07 -17.67
C GLN A 246 2.34 -0.54 -17.64
N PRO A 247 2.47 0.09 -16.46
CA PRO A 247 2.52 1.54 -16.31
C PRO A 247 3.53 2.21 -17.23
N GLY A 248 3.19 3.40 -17.73
CA GLY A 248 4.01 4.18 -18.66
C GLY A 248 3.84 3.76 -20.13
N GLN A 249 3.05 2.72 -20.40
CA GLN A 249 2.69 2.35 -21.76
C GLN A 249 1.42 3.07 -22.20
N PRO A 250 1.38 3.68 -23.40
CA PRO A 250 0.25 4.52 -23.81
C PRO A 250 -1.12 3.83 -23.75
N VAL A 251 -1.22 2.57 -24.20
CA VAL A 251 -2.49 1.84 -24.21
C VAL A 251 -2.97 1.51 -22.78
N PHE A 252 -2.04 1.17 -21.89
CA PHE A 252 -2.33 0.86 -20.50
C PHE A 252 -2.77 2.12 -19.74
N ASP A 253 -1.98 3.19 -19.83
CA ASP A 253 -2.24 4.43 -19.11
C ASP A 253 -3.57 5.06 -19.54
N LYS A 254 -3.90 5.05 -20.84
CA LYS A 254 -5.20 5.55 -21.37
C LYS A 254 -6.39 4.78 -20.80
N PHE A 255 -6.26 3.46 -20.65
CA PHE A 255 -7.32 2.63 -20.09
C PHE A 255 -7.47 2.91 -18.59
N VAL A 256 -6.36 3.03 -17.85
CA VAL A 256 -6.38 3.40 -16.43
C VAL A 256 -6.98 4.80 -16.24
N ASP A 257 -6.65 5.77 -17.09
CA ASP A 257 -7.26 7.11 -17.08
C ASP A 257 -8.78 7.05 -17.27
N SER A 258 -9.25 6.16 -18.16
CA SER A 258 -10.69 5.94 -18.35
C SER A 258 -11.34 5.30 -17.12
N MET A 259 -10.68 4.31 -16.51
CA MET A 259 -11.11 3.73 -15.22
C MET A 259 -11.16 4.78 -14.11
N GLU A 260 -10.18 5.67 -14.05
CA GLU A 260 -10.12 6.75 -13.07
C GLU A 260 -11.24 7.77 -13.27
N GLY A 261 -11.51 8.17 -14.52
CA GLY A 261 -12.62 9.06 -14.85
C GLY A 261 -13.96 8.50 -14.38
N ILE A 262 -14.17 7.19 -14.60
CA ILE A 262 -15.38 6.50 -14.13
C ILE A 262 -15.39 6.38 -12.60
N ALA A 263 -14.29 5.97 -11.98
CA ALA A 263 -14.19 5.87 -10.52
C ALA A 263 -14.47 7.21 -9.83
N THR A 264 -14.02 8.31 -10.42
CA THR A 264 -14.28 9.67 -9.94
C THR A 264 -15.75 10.06 -10.13
N GLY A 265 -16.34 9.69 -11.27
CA GLY A 265 -17.77 9.87 -11.52
C GLY A 265 -18.65 9.01 -10.59
N CYS A 266 -18.23 7.78 -10.29
CA CYS A 266 -18.95 6.80 -9.46
C CYS A 266 -19.19 7.26 -8.02
N ALA A 267 -18.40 8.21 -7.49
CA ALA A 267 -18.72 8.84 -6.21
C ALA A 267 -20.09 9.57 -6.24
N ASN A 268 -20.62 9.87 -7.44
CA ASN A 268 -21.89 10.55 -7.68
C ASN A 268 -22.87 9.76 -8.56
N LEU A 269 -22.54 8.53 -9.02
CA LEU A 269 -23.42 7.76 -9.90
C LEU A 269 -24.42 6.93 -9.10
N SER A 270 -25.71 7.25 -9.27
CA SER A 270 -26.82 6.37 -8.90
C SER A 270 -26.71 5.04 -9.68
N PRO A 271 -27.17 3.90 -9.13
CA PRO A 271 -27.10 2.56 -9.76
C PRO A 271 -27.66 2.48 -11.18
N SER A 272 -28.48 3.45 -11.59
CA SER A 272 -29.14 3.57 -12.89
C SER A 272 -28.24 3.88 -14.10
N ASN A 273 -26.96 4.22 -13.88
CA ASN A 273 -26.01 4.51 -14.98
C ASN A 273 -25.12 3.31 -15.37
N LEU A 274 -25.29 2.18 -14.69
CA LEU A 274 -24.69 0.90 -15.07
C LEU A 274 -25.66 0.18 -16.01
N ILE A 275 -25.15 -0.43 -17.07
CA ILE A 275 -25.99 -1.19 -18.02
C ILE A 275 -26.72 -2.28 -17.23
N ASP A 276 -28.06 -2.19 -17.21
CA ASP A 276 -28.97 -3.13 -16.54
C ASP A 276 -28.56 -4.59 -16.77
N GLY A 277 -28.51 -5.38 -15.69
CA GLY A 277 -28.29 -6.83 -15.74
C GLY A 277 -26.87 -7.33 -15.42
N GLN A 278 -25.91 -6.46 -15.07
CA GLN A 278 -24.65 -6.90 -14.44
C GLN A 278 -24.67 -6.75 -12.92
N THR A 279 -25.65 -7.38 -12.27
CA THR A 279 -25.41 -7.90 -10.93
C THR A 279 -24.48 -9.12 -11.04
N GLN A 280 -23.23 -8.94 -10.61
CA GLN A 280 -22.43 -9.99 -9.93
C GLN A 280 -21.65 -11.06 -10.72
N ALA A 281 -21.51 -11.04 -12.05
CA ALA A 281 -20.67 -12.08 -12.69
C ALA A 281 -19.15 -11.91 -12.39
N SER A 282 -18.66 -10.67 -12.37
CA SER A 282 -17.26 -10.35 -12.05
C SER A 282 -17.09 -9.76 -10.66
N GLY A 283 -18.18 -9.47 -9.92
CA GLY A 283 -18.26 -8.84 -8.58
C GLY A 283 -17.38 -7.60 -8.31
N LEU A 284 -16.74 -7.04 -9.35
CA LEU A 284 -15.98 -5.80 -9.27
C LEU A 284 -16.93 -4.61 -9.34
N PRO A 285 -16.70 -3.53 -8.58
CA PRO A 285 -17.49 -2.30 -8.69
C PRO A 285 -17.27 -1.54 -10.00
N LEU A 286 -16.23 -1.87 -10.79
CA LEU A 286 -16.09 -1.38 -12.17
C LEU A 286 -16.67 -2.38 -13.16
N PRO A 287 -17.36 -1.91 -14.21
CA PRO A 287 -18.04 -2.77 -15.17
C PRO A 287 -17.04 -3.34 -16.19
N LEU A 288 -16.11 -4.18 -15.72
CA LEU A 288 -15.09 -4.83 -16.55
C LEU A 288 -15.62 -6.13 -17.14
N GLN A 289 -15.42 -6.33 -18.44
CA GLN A 289 -15.82 -7.53 -19.16
C GLN A 289 -14.71 -8.06 -20.07
N LEU A 290 -14.48 -9.37 -20.06
CA LEU A 290 -13.65 -10.03 -21.06
C LEU A 290 -14.44 -10.31 -22.35
N ALA A 291 -13.84 -9.95 -23.47
CA ALA A 291 -14.38 -10.23 -24.80
C ALA A 291 -13.27 -10.49 -25.82
N PHE A 292 -13.63 -11.13 -26.93
CA PHE A 292 -12.71 -11.49 -28.00
C PHE A 292 -12.89 -10.57 -29.19
N HIS A 293 -11.81 -10.33 -29.92
CA HIS A 293 -11.82 -9.64 -31.20
C HIS A 293 -11.08 -10.49 -32.25
N GLY A 294 -11.70 -10.64 -33.41
CA GLY A 294 -11.08 -11.26 -34.57
C GLY A 294 -10.26 -10.23 -35.35
N THR A 295 -8.96 -10.49 -35.53
CA THR A 295 -8.05 -9.57 -36.21
C THR A 295 -7.06 -10.36 -37.08
N PRO A 296 -6.71 -9.87 -38.29
CA PRO A 296 -5.58 -10.39 -39.05
C PRO A 296 -4.27 -10.40 -38.26
N PRO A 297 -3.44 -11.47 -38.33
CA PRO A 297 -2.21 -11.60 -37.55
C PRO A 297 -1.23 -10.42 -37.64
N GLU A 298 -1.13 -9.81 -38.82
CA GLU A 298 -0.27 -8.65 -39.11
C GLU A 298 -0.59 -7.41 -38.27
N ASN A 299 -1.84 -7.27 -37.81
CA ASN A 299 -2.29 -6.11 -37.04
C ASN A 299 -2.12 -6.29 -35.53
N ILE A 300 -1.88 -7.51 -35.03
CA ILE A 300 -1.88 -7.81 -33.59
C ILE A 300 -0.85 -6.97 -32.84
N ASN A 301 0.39 -6.89 -33.35
CA ASN A 301 1.45 -6.14 -32.68
C ASN A 301 1.16 -4.63 -32.65
N SER A 302 0.55 -4.09 -33.71
CA SER A 302 0.11 -2.69 -33.74
C SER A 302 -0.98 -2.43 -32.71
N ILE A 303 -1.98 -3.30 -32.63
CA ILE A 303 -3.08 -3.19 -31.65
C ILE A 303 -2.54 -3.30 -30.22
N PHE A 304 -1.60 -4.20 -29.97
CA PHE A 304 -0.97 -4.36 -28.65
C PHE A 304 -0.26 -3.10 -28.18
N LYS A 305 0.38 -2.39 -29.11
CA LYS A 305 1.17 -1.19 -28.81
C LYS A 305 0.31 0.07 -28.73
N GLU A 306 -0.65 0.21 -29.63
CA GLU A 306 -1.34 1.47 -29.87
C GLU A 306 -2.84 1.45 -29.51
N GLY A 307 -3.39 0.27 -29.24
CA GLY A 307 -4.83 0.04 -29.16
C GLY A 307 -5.47 -0.05 -30.55
N MET A 308 -6.80 -0.15 -30.58
CA MET A 308 -7.55 -0.11 -31.84
C MET A 308 -7.66 1.34 -32.36
N ARG A 309 -7.58 1.53 -33.68
CA ARG A 309 -7.61 2.88 -34.30
C ARG A 309 -9.00 3.35 -34.79
N SER A 310 -9.93 2.42 -35.03
CA SER A 310 -11.30 2.76 -35.47
C SER A 310 -12.13 3.35 -34.32
N THR A 311 -13.22 4.05 -34.65
CA THR A 311 -14.18 4.61 -33.69
C THR A 311 -15.31 3.64 -33.34
N ARG A 312 -15.33 2.45 -33.93
CA ARG A 312 -16.34 1.42 -33.63
C ARG A 312 -15.77 0.02 -33.80
N HIS A 313 -15.92 -0.83 -32.79
CA HIS A 313 -15.41 -2.20 -32.81
C HIS A 313 -16.39 -3.19 -32.22
N TRP A 314 -16.34 -4.41 -32.76
CA TRP A 314 -17.26 -5.49 -32.43
C TRP A 314 -16.49 -6.59 -31.69
N PHE A 315 -16.94 -6.91 -30.49
CA PHE A 315 -16.33 -7.94 -29.67
C PHE A 315 -17.32 -9.08 -29.43
N GLY A 316 -16.87 -10.32 -29.64
CA GLY A 316 -17.63 -11.50 -29.26
C GLY A 316 -17.45 -11.81 -27.78
N CYS A 317 -18.54 -12.05 -27.06
CA CYS A 317 -18.50 -12.48 -25.65
C CYS A 317 -17.90 -13.88 -25.45
N THR A 318 -17.80 -14.66 -26.54
CA THR A 318 -17.19 -16.00 -26.61
C THR A 318 -16.28 -16.12 -27.83
N ALA A 319 -15.37 -17.10 -27.80
CA ALA A 319 -14.46 -17.38 -28.92
C ALA A 319 -15.23 -17.76 -30.20
N SER A 320 -16.32 -18.51 -30.07
CA SER A 320 -17.18 -18.97 -31.19
C SER A 320 -17.79 -17.83 -31.99
N ILE A 321 -18.20 -16.75 -31.32
CA ILE A 321 -18.74 -15.56 -32.01
C ILE A 321 -17.65 -14.84 -32.80
N SER A 322 -16.44 -14.74 -32.23
CA SER A 322 -15.32 -14.03 -32.88
C SER A 322 -14.61 -14.86 -33.95
N ARG A 323 -14.74 -16.19 -33.91
CA ARG A 323 -14.13 -17.13 -34.86
C ARG A 323 -14.51 -16.83 -36.31
N SER A 324 -15.75 -16.42 -36.56
CA SER A 324 -16.24 -16.12 -37.92
C SER A 324 -15.55 -14.93 -38.57
N TYR A 325 -14.82 -14.11 -37.80
CA TYR A 325 -14.12 -12.91 -38.26
C TYR A 325 -12.61 -13.13 -38.45
N VAL A 326 -12.13 -14.38 -38.34
CA VAL A 326 -10.72 -14.71 -38.56
C VAL A 326 -10.57 -15.85 -39.55
N THR A 327 -9.61 -15.69 -40.46
CA THR A 327 -9.18 -16.76 -41.35
C THR A 327 -8.27 -17.72 -40.59
N PRO A 328 -8.42 -19.05 -40.75
CA PRO A 328 -7.47 -20.01 -40.20
C PRO A 328 -6.05 -19.71 -40.68
N THR A 329 -5.12 -19.62 -39.73
CA THR A 329 -3.68 -19.44 -40.00
C THR A 329 -3.01 -20.71 -40.52
N ARG A 330 -3.55 -21.87 -40.16
CA ARG A 330 -3.09 -23.18 -40.61
C ARG A 330 -4.25 -24.17 -40.54
N THR A 331 -4.32 -25.09 -41.49
CA THR A 331 -5.19 -26.27 -41.43
C THR A 331 -4.32 -27.51 -41.31
N GLY A 332 -4.51 -28.29 -40.24
CA GLY A 332 -3.78 -29.53 -40.00
C GLY A 332 -4.73 -30.70 -39.72
N PRO A 333 -4.19 -31.93 -39.57
CA PRO A 333 -4.99 -33.13 -39.28
C PRO A 333 -5.75 -33.05 -37.96
N ALA A 334 -5.30 -32.20 -37.03
CA ALA A 334 -5.98 -31.92 -35.77
C ALA A 334 -6.90 -30.68 -35.83
N GLY A 335 -7.29 -30.22 -37.02
CA GLY A 335 -8.23 -29.11 -37.21
C GLY A 335 -7.60 -27.78 -37.63
N PRO A 336 -8.42 -26.74 -37.89
CA PRO A 336 -7.96 -25.40 -38.18
C PRO A 336 -7.35 -24.75 -36.93
N VAL A 337 -6.31 -23.93 -37.13
CA VAL A 337 -5.68 -23.11 -36.09
C VAL A 337 -5.89 -21.64 -36.43
N TRP A 338 -6.36 -20.87 -35.46
CA TRP A 338 -6.57 -19.43 -35.61
C TRP A 338 -6.23 -18.69 -34.33
N LYS A 339 -6.16 -17.37 -34.43
CA LYS A 339 -5.80 -16.48 -33.32
C LYS A 339 -6.89 -15.46 -33.10
N LEU A 340 -7.18 -15.17 -31.84
CA LEU A 340 -8.03 -14.06 -31.42
C LEU A 340 -7.26 -13.18 -30.44
N ILE A 341 -7.63 -11.91 -30.36
CA ILE A 341 -7.17 -11.04 -29.28
C ILE A 341 -8.23 -11.05 -28.18
N LEU A 342 -7.82 -11.30 -26.94
CA LEU A 342 -8.63 -11.10 -25.75
C LEU A 342 -8.48 -9.66 -25.27
N PHE A 343 -9.61 -9.00 -25.06
CA PHE A 343 -9.70 -7.66 -24.52
C PHE A 343 -10.36 -7.65 -23.15
N VAL A 344 -9.94 -6.69 -22.32
CA VAL A 344 -10.71 -6.20 -21.18
C VAL A 344 -11.44 -4.95 -21.62
N LEU A 345 -12.76 -4.95 -21.52
CA LEU A 345 -13.65 -3.86 -21.89
C LEU A 345 -14.15 -3.16 -20.64
N LEU A 346 -14.18 -1.84 -20.67
CA LEU A 346 -14.76 -0.99 -19.64
C LEU A 346 -16.17 -0.56 -20.07
N MET A 347 -17.16 -1.27 -19.56
CA MET A 347 -18.55 -1.24 -20.05
C MET A 347 -19.33 -0.06 -19.45
N VAL A 348 -19.19 1.13 -20.05
CA VAL A 348 -19.99 2.31 -19.68
C VAL A 348 -20.99 2.70 -20.77
N GLN A 349 -22.16 3.18 -20.36
CA GLN A 349 -23.30 3.41 -21.26
C GLN A 349 -22.97 4.40 -22.40
N THR A 350 -22.09 5.37 -22.15
CA THR A 350 -21.67 6.37 -23.15
C THR A 350 -20.78 5.81 -24.27
N VAL A 351 -20.14 4.65 -24.06
CA VAL A 351 -19.20 4.06 -25.03
C VAL A 351 -19.67 2.73 -25.60
N VAL A 352 -20.75 2.16 -25.07
CA VAL A 352 -21.35 0.92 -25.57
C VAL A 352 -22.52 1.30 -26.49
N SER A 353 -22.28 1.26 -27.81
CA SER A 353 -23.32 1.59 -28.80
C SER A 353 -24.39 0.51 -28.95
N SER A 354 -24.04 -0.74 -28.66
CA SER A 354 -24.95 -1.88 -28.72
C SER A 354 -24.40 -3.01 -27.87
N LYS A 355 -25.29 -3.71 -27.18
CA LYS A 355 -24.97 -4.91 -26.41
C LYS A 355 -26.06 -5.95 -26.64
N SER A 356 -25.64 -7.14 -27.06
CA SER A 356 -26.45 -8.36 -26.99
C SER A 356 -25.74 -9.36 -26.08
N ASP A 357 -26.37 -10.50 -25.82
CA ASP A 357 -25.77 -11.56 -25.00
C ASP A 357 -24.44 -12.07 -25.59
N SER A 358 -24.29 -11.95 -26.90
CA SER A 358 -23.15 -12.52 -27.65
C SER A 358 -22.14 -11.49 -28.14
N VAL A 359 -22.52 -10.21 -28.23
CA VAL A 359 -21.72 -9.18 -28.88
C VAL A 359 -21.76 -7.87 -28.10
N VAL A 360 -20.60 -7.24 -27.97
CA VAL A 360 -20.44 -5.88 -27.45
C VAL A 360 -19.88 -4.99 -28.54
N VAL A 361 -20.45 -3.80 -28.71
CA VAL A 361 -19.96 -2.80 -29.68
C VAL A 361 -19.48 -1.54 -28.97
N MET A 362 -18.17 -1.36 -28.93
CA MET A 362 -17.52 -0.20 -28.31
C MET A 362 -17.36 0.94 -29.32
N THR A 363 -17.50 2.18 -28.88
CA THR A 363 -17.29 3.39 -29.70
C THR A 363 -16.04 4.18 -29.30
N SER A 364 -15.26 3.68 -28.34
CA SER A 364 -14.09 4.39 -27.82
C SER A 364 -12.95 3.42 -27.53
N ALA A 365 -11.82 3.66 -28.21
CA ALA A 365 -10.60 2.88 -28.03
C ALA A 365 -9.91 3.04 -26.67
N HIS A 366 -10.31 4.02 -25.88
CA HIS A 366 -9.78 4.21 -24.53
C HIS A 366 -10.41 3.25 -23.51
N HIS A 367 -11.52 2.61 -23.86
CA HIS A 367 -12.31 1.72 -22.99
C HIS A 367 -12.10 0.25 -23.33
N GLU A 368 -11.07 -0.06 -24.09
CA GLU A 368 -10.71 -1.41 -24.52
C GLU A 368 -9.20 -1.61 -24.36
N LEU A 369 -8.83 -2.69 -23.67
CA LEU A 369 -7.44 -3.02 -23.40
C LEU A 369 -7.12 -4.40 -23.99
N PRO A 370 -6.24 -4.50 -25.02
CA PRO A 370 -5.80 -5.79 -25.55
C PRO A 370 -4.86 -6.46 -24.55
N VAL A 371 -5.20 -7.68 -24.11
CA VAL A 371 -4.50 -8.35 -23.01
C VAL A 371 -3.69 -9.56 -23.46
N TYR A 372 -4.31 -10.45 -24.24
CA TYR A 372 -3.66 -11.67 -24.73
C TYR A 372 -3.97 -11.91 -26.20
N GLU A 373 -3.01 -12.46 -26.91
CA GLU A 373 -3.27 -13.23 -28.13
C GLU A 373 -3.48 -14.67 -27.70
N ILE A 374 -4.60 -15.26 -28.10
CA ILE A 374 -4.95 -16.65 -27.79
C ILE A 374 -5.03 -17.42 -29.09
N THR A 375 -4.28 -18.52 -29.17
CA THR A 375 -4.28 -19.44 -30.30
C THR A 375 -5.21 -20.61 -29.98
N PHE A 376 -6.19 -20.81 -30.86
CA PHE A 376 -7.20 -21.84 -30.73
C PHE A 376 -7.01 -22.94 -31.78
N GLN A 377 -7.46 -24.13 -31.43
CA GLN A 377 -7.62 -25.27 -32.32
C GLN A 377 -9.07 -25.75 -32.28
N GLY A 378 -9.61 -25.96 -33.49
CA GLY A 378 -11.03 -26.27 -33.74
C GLY A 378 -11.39 -27.72 -33.79
#